data_AF-A0A2S9FH25-F1
#
_entry.id   AF-A0A2S9FH25-F1
#
_cell.length_a   1.000
_cell.length_b   1.000
_cell.length_c   1.000
_cell.angle_alpha   90.00
_cell.angle_beta   90.00
_cell.angle_gamma   90.00
#
_symmetry.space_group_name_H-M   'P 1'
#
loop_
_entity.id
_entity.type
_entity.pdbx_description
1 polymer ?
#
loop_
_entity_poly.entity_id
_entity_poly.type
_entity_poly.pdbx_seq_one_letter_code
_entity_poly.pdbx_strand_id
1 'polypeptide(L)'
;KPGDVVSATFVLDGQRFIGINGGPVFSFTEAVSFTIDCRDQAEVDYYWDRLVDGGAESQCGWLKDRYGLSWQVVPRRLTELTSDPDPARAAAATKAMLGMRKIVIAELEDAVSGLWAAVGDGRRRLVLPGQKLLIYGSRRPPLCTLGHTQLGPGRLSEDVWR
;
A
#
# COMPACT_ATOMS: atom_id res chain seq x y z
N LYS A 1 -5.49 -23.58 -48.62
CA LYS A 1 -4.71 -23.20 -47.41
C LYS A 1 -5.74 -22.69 -46.41
N PRO A 2 -5.85 -23.25 -45.20
CA PRO A 2 -6.84 -22.79 -44.23
C PRO A 2 -6.62 -21.28 -44.02
N GLY A 3 -7.68 -20.48 -44.20
CA GLY A 3 -7.60 -19.03 -44.26
C GLY A 3 -7.12 -18.44 -42.94
N ASP A 4 -6.28 -17.41 -43.03
CA ASP A 4 -5.80 -16.68 -41.87
C ASP A 4 -7.00 -16.15 -41.06
N VAL A 5 -6.97 -16.37 -39.75
CA VAL A 5 -8.02 -15.87 -38.85
C VAL A 5 -7.99 -14.34 -38.90
N VAL A 6 -9.06 -13.73 -39.41
CA VAL A 6 -9.18 -12.26 -39.53
C VAL A 6 -9.52 -11.63 -38.19
N SER A 7 -10.41 -12.26 -37.43
CA SER A 7 -10.82 -11.82 -36.11
C SER A 7 -11.23 -12.99 -35.22
N ALA A 8 -11.19 -12.77 -33.91
CA ALA A 8 -11.65 -13.71 -32.90
C ALA A 8 -12.46 -12.97 -31.83
N THR A 9 -13.57 -13.58 -31.41
CA THR A 9 -14.39 -13.07 -30.31
C THR A 9 -14.07 -13.86 -29.05
N PHE A 10 -13.83 -13.16 -27.95
CA PHE A 10 -13.57 -13.77 -26.65
C PHE A 10 -14.29 -12.98 -25.55
N VAL A 11 -14.36 -13.57 -24.35
CA VAL A 11 -14.99 -12.96 -23.19
C VAL A 11 -13.97 -12.91 -22.06
N LEU A 12 -13.77 -11.73 -21.48
CA LEU A 12 -12.98 -11.54 -20.28
C LEU A 12 -13.91 -10.98 -19.21
N ASP A 13 -14.01 -11.67 -18.07
CA ASP A 13 -14.85 -11.29 -16.94
C ASP A 13 -16.28 -10.87 -17.33
N GLY A 14 -16.91 -11.66 -18.21
CA GLY A 14 -18.26 -11.39 -18.73
C GLY A 14 -18.36 -10.33 -19.82
N GLN A 15 -17.30 -9.56 -20.09
CA GLN A 15 -17.25 -8.59 -21.16
C GLN A 15 -16.76 -9.21 -22.47
N ARG A 16 -17.52 -9.00 -23.56
CA ARG A 16 -17.19 -9.50 -24.89
C ARG A 16 -16.20 -8.56 -25.59
N PHE A 17 -15.15 -9.13 -26.15
CA PHE A 17 -14.14 -8.46 -26.96
C PHE A 17 -14.01 -9.12 -28.32
N ILE A 18 -13.57 -8.34 -29.30
CA ILE A 18 -13.22 -8.82 -30.64
C ILE A 18 -11.76 -8.40 -30.89
N GLY A 19 -10.87 -9.38 -31.02
CA GLY A 19 -9.51 -9.18 -31.50
C GLY A 19 -9.48 -9.25 -33.02
N ILE A 20 -8.75 -8.34 -33.66
CA ILE A 20 -8.61 -8.28 -35.12
C ILE A 20 -7.13 -8.34 -35.47
N ASN A 21 -6.75 -9.21 -36.39
CA ASN A 21 -5.38 -9.29 -36.91
C ASN A 21 -5.17 -8.18 -37.95
N GLY A 22 -4.90 -6.96 -37.46
CA GLY A 22 -4.72 -5.75 -38.29
C GLY A 22 -3.31 -5.54 -38.86
N GLY A 23 -2.37 -6.47 -38.60
CA GLY A 23 -0.96 -6.31 -38.95
C GLY A 23 -0.21 -5.31 -38.05
N PRO A 24 1.11 -5.10 -38.28
CA PRO A 24 1.98 -4.30 -37.39
C PRO A 24 1.78 -2.78 -37.51
N VAL A 25 0.74 -2.33 -38.22
CA VAL A 25 0.48 -0.91 -38.49
C VAL A 25 -0.01 -0.18 -37.22
N PHE A 26 -0.61 -0.93 -36.29
CA PHE A 26 -1.14 -0.40 -35.03
C PHE A 26 -0.42 -1.07 -33.86
N SER A 27 -0.06 -0.27 -32.86
CA SER A 27 0.55 -0.73 -31.61
C SER A 27 -0.29 -0.26 -30.43
N PHE A 28 -0.43 -1.11 -29.42
CA PHE A 28 -1.04 -0.69 -28.17
C PHE A 28 -0.17 0.36 -27.47
N THR A 29 -0.83 1.31 -26.84
CA THR A 29 -0.23 2.27 -25.91
C THR A 29 -0.86 2.10 -24.54
N GLU A 30 -0.23 2.66 -23.52
CA GLU A 30 -0.72 2.69 -22.15
C GLU A 30 -2.05 3.45 -21.99
N ALA A 31 -2.52 4.14 -23.05
CA ALA A 31 -3.82 4.82 -23.07
C ALA A 31 -5.01 3.85 -22.97
N VAL A 32 -4.81 2.57 -23.32
CA VAL A 32 -5.80 1.51 -23.11
C VAL A 32 -5.17 0.42 -22.25
N SER A 33 -5.76 0.20 -21.08
CA SER A 33 -5.34 -0.85 -20.15
C SER A 33 -6.55 -1.57 -19.56
N PHE A 34 -6.38 -2.85 -19.22
CA PHE A 34 -7.35 -3.58 -18.42
C PHE A 34 -6.91 -3.65 -16.97
N THR A 35 -7.86 -3.44 -16.06
CA THR A 35 -7.64 -3.58 -14.62
C THR A 35 -8.25 -4.89 -14.14
N ILE A 36 -7.47 -5.65 -13.37
CA ILE A 36 -7.90 -6.89 -12.73
C ILE A 36 -7.95 -6.65 -11.22
N ASP A 37 -9.15 -6.67 -10.65
CA ASP A 37 -9.36 -6.60 -9.21
C ASP A 37 -9.07 -7.95 -8.55
N CYS A 38 -7.91 -8.05 -7.90
CA CYS A 38 -7.48 -9.28 -7.23
C CYS A 38 -7.96 -9.31 -5.78
N ARG A 39 -8.50 -10.46 -5.34
CA ARG A 39 -9.03 -10.67 -3.99
C ARG A 39 -7.91 -10.85 -2.96
N ASP A 40 -6.84 -11.52 -3.33
CA ASP A 40 -5.74 -11.88 -2.46
C ASP A 40 -4.40 -11.94 -3.24
N GLN A 41 -3.32 -12.25 -2.52
CA GLN A 41 -1.99 -12.34 -3.11
C GLN A 41 -1.88 -13.49 -4.13
N ALA A 42 -2.62 -14.58 -3.94
CA ALA A 42 -2.56 -15.73 -4.83
C ALA A 42 -3.13 -15.37 -6.22
N GLU A 43 -4.20 -14.57 -6.27
CA GLU A 43 -4.71 -14.04 -7.54
C GLU A 43 -3.73 -13.05 -8.18
N VAL A 44 -3.11 -12.16 -7.39
CA VAL A 44 -2.09 -11.25 -7.91
C VAL A 44 -0.96 -12.03 -8.58
N ASP A 45 -0.41 -13.03 -7.89
CA ASP A 45 0.67 -13.87 -8.40
C ASP A 45 0.21 -14.67 -9.64
N TYR A 46 -0.99 -15.25 -9.60
CA TYR A 46 -1.56 -16.02 -10.71
C TYR A 46 -1.64 -15.22 -12.01
N TYR A 47 -2.15 -13.99 -11.95
CA TYR A 47 -2.31 -13.13 -13.12
C TYR A 47 -1.00 -12.50 -13.53
N TRP A 48 -0.20 -12.00 -12.58
CA TRP A 48 1.08 -11.38 -12.86
C TRP A 48 2.01 -12.33 -13.62
N ASP A 49 2.21 -13.53 -13.11
CA ASP A 49 3.16 -14.50 -13.66
C ASP A 49 2.74 -14.97 -15.07
N ARG A 50 1.44 -15.02 -15.35
CA ARG A 50 0.91 -15.40 -16.68
C ARG A 50 0.98 -14.28 -17.70
N LEU A 51 0.76 -13.05 -17.27
CA LEU A 51 0.74 -11.91 -18.18
C LEU A 51 2.16 -11.44 -18.52
N VAL A 52 3.11 -11.58 -17.58
CA VAL A 52 4.52 -11.26 -17.83
C VAL A 52 5.22 -12.33 -18.69
N ASP A 53 4.66 -13.53 -18.83
CA ASP A 53 5.22 -14.57 -19.70
C ASP A 53 5.20 -14.14 -21.18
N GLY A 54 6.39 -13.82 -21.70
CA GLY A 54 6.58 -13.20 -23.02
C GLY A 54 6.23 -11.70 -23.07
N GLY A 55 5.89 -11.10 -21.93
CA GLY A 55 5.55 -9.68 -21.76
C GLY A 55 6.66 -8.87 -21.07
N ALA A 56 6.29 -7.75 -20.46
CA ALA A 56 7.21 -6.86 -19.75
C ALA A 56 6.59 -6.27 -18.48
N GLU A 57 7.32 -6.31 -17.37
CA GLU A 57 6.90 -5.67 -16.12
C GLU A 57 7.00 -4.15 -16.18
N SER A 58 6.07 -3.49 -15.52
CA SER A 58 6.09 -2.05 -15.25
C SER A 58 5.91 -1.79 -13.74
N GLN A 59 5.73 -0.53 -13.37
CA GLN A 59 5.67 -0.07 -11.99
C GLN A 59 4.24 -0.15 -11.42
N CYS A 60 4.13 -0.25 -10.09
CA CYS A 60 2.87 -0.06 -9.36
C CYS A 60 1.72 -0.98 -9.81
N GLY A 61 1.99 -2.25 -10.09
CA GLY A 61 0.99 -3.21 -10.53
C GLY A 61 0.74 -3.20 -12.05
N TRP A 62 1.48 -2.39 -12.81
CA TRP A 62 1.38 -2.36 -14.27
C TRP A 62 2.28 -3.40 -14.92
N LEU A 63 1.83 -3.95 -16.04
CA LEU A 63 2.64 -4.77 -16.94
C LEU A 63 2.09 -4.70 -18.37
N LYS A 64 2.86 -5.21 -19.32
CA LYS A 64 2.40 -5.49 -20.68
C LYS A 64 2.45 -6.97 -20.95
N ASP A 65 1.43 -7.50 -21.62
CA ASP A 65 1.45 -8.89 -22.08
C ASP A 65 2.31 -9.08 -23.34
N ARG A 66 2.42 -10.34 -23.81
CA ARG A 66 3.15 -10.69 -25.03
C ARG A 66 2.66 -10.03 -26.31
N TYR A 67 1.45 -9.45 -26.31
CA TYR A 67 0.87 -8.73 -27.42
C TYR A 67 1.06 -7.21 -27.30
N GLY A 68 1.67 -6.75 -26.22
CA GLY A 68 1.92 -5.34 -25.92
C GLY A 68 0.74 -4.61 -25.28
N LEU A 69 -0.33 -5.32 -24.92
CA LEU A 69 -1.49 -4.73 -24.25
C LEU A 69 -1.16 -4.47 -22.78
N SER A 70 -1.58 -3.31 -22.27
CA SER A 70 -1.31 -2.90 -20.90
C SER A 70 -2.33 -3.48 -19.92
N TRP A 71 -1.84 -3.95 -18.77
CA TRP A 71 -2.65 -4.52 -17.70
C TRP A 71 -2.27 -3.91 -16.36
N GLN A 72 -3.26 -3.79 -15.47
CA GLN A 72 -3.11 -3.34 -14.09
C GLN A 72 -3.63 -4.45 -13.17
N VAL A 73 -2.71 -5.12 -12.47
CA VAL A 73 -3.04 -6.16 -11.49
C VAL A 73 -3.13 -5.49 -10.12
N VAL A 74 -4.35 -5.21 -9.67
CA VAL A 74 -4.62 -4.38 -8.50
C VAL A 74 -5.30 -5.21 -7.43
N PRO A 75 -4.65 -5.52 -6.30
CA PRO A 75 -5.34 -6.15 -5.18
C PRO A 75 -6.28 -5.15 -4.52
N ARG A 76 -7.48 -5.60 -4.16
CA ARG A 76 -8.48 -4.78 -3.45
C ARG A 76 -7.90 -4.10 -2.21
N ARG A 77 -7.00 -4.81 -1.52
CA ARG A 77 -6.32 -4.32 -0.33
C ARG A 77 -5.46 -3.09 -0.59
N LEU A 78 -4.86 -2.97 -1.78
CA LEU A 78 -4.12 -1.75 -2.15
C LEU A 78 -5.06 -0.55 -2.20
N THR A 79 -6.19 -0.68 -2.91
CA THR A 79 -7.20 0.39 -3.04
C THR A 79 -7.75 0.84 -1.68
N GLU A 80 -8.01 -0.12 -0.78
CA GLU A 80 -8.44 0.16 0.59
C GLU A 80 -7.39 0.96 1.37
N LEU A 81 -6.13 0.55 1.31
CA LEU A 81 -5.04 1.18 2.07
C LEU A 81 -4.68 2.57 1.53
N THR A 82 -4.69 2.77 0.22
CA THR A 82 -4.40 4.09 -0.38
C THR A 82 -5.55 5.08 -0.24
N SER A 83 -6.77 4.60 -0.04
CA SER A 83 -7.98 5.42 0.18
C SER A 83 -8.35 5.52 1.66
N ASP A 84 -7.45 5.12 2.57
CA ASP A 84 -7.71 5.14 4.01
C ASP A 84 -8.00 6.59 4.48
N PRO A 85 -9.02 6.80 5.33
CA PRO A 85 -9.34 8.13 5.84
C PRO A 85 -8.24 8.74 6.70
N ASP A 86 -7.31 7.93 7.24
CA ASP A 86 -6.08 8.42 7.87
C ASP A 86 -5.03 8.75 6.80
N PRO A 87 -4.69 10.05 6.59
CA PRO A 87 -3.74 10.45 5.56
C PRO A 87 -2.34 9.85 5.78
N ALA A 88 -1.94 9.56 7.02
CA ALA A 88 -0.64 8.97 7.30
C ALA A 88 -0.57 7.53 6.78
N ARG A 89 -1.65 6.76 6.95
CA ARG A 89 -1.77 5.38 6.47
C ARG A 89 -1.84 5.35 4.95
N ALA A 90 -2.68 6.20 4.35
CA ALA A 90 -2.78 6.34 2.91
C ALA A 90 -1.45 6.72 2.25
N ALA A 91 -0.70 7.67 2.85
CA ALA A 91 0.62 8.06 2.37
C ALA A 91 1.66 6.93 2.52
N ALA A 92 1.62 6.16 3.61
CA ALA A 92 2.51 5.02 3.81
C ALA A 92 2.28 3.91 2.77
N ALA A 93 1.01 3.56 2.53
CA ALA A 93 0.62 2.59 1.51
C ALA A 93 1.02 3.06 0.10
N THR A 94 0.75 4.33 -0.23
CA THR A 94 1.14 4.94 -1.50
C THR A 94 2.66 4.91 -1.69
N LYS A 95 3.43 5.25 -0.66
CA LYS A 95 4.89 5.22 -0.71
C LYS A 95 5.43 3.81 -0.95
N ALA A 96 4.86 2.80 -0.28
CA ALA A 96 5.24 1.41 -0.48
C ALA A 96 4.92 0.95 -1.91
N MET A 97 3.72 1.25 -2.41
CA MET A 97 3.30 0.95 -3.79
C MET A 97 4.25 1.54 -4.83
N LEU A 98 4.71 2.78 -4.68
CA LEU A 98 5.64 3.43 -5.62
C LEU A 98 7.01 2.73 -5.71
N GLY A 99 7.40 1.97 -4.69
CA GLY A 99 8.61 1.18 -4.68
C GLY A 99 8.47 -0.20 -5.33
N MET A 100 7.26 -0.60 -5.71
CA MET A 100 6.95 -1.94 -6.17
C MET A 100 6.71 -1.99 -7.69
N ARG A 101 7.06 -3.14 -8.28
CA ARG A 101 6.60 -3.55 -9.62
C ARG A 101 5.33 -4.37 -9.46
N LYS A 102 5.48 -5.61 -9.01
CA LYS A 102 4.37 -6.45 -8.53
C LYS A 102 3.93 -5.98 -7.15
N ILE A 103 2.63 -5.89 -6.93
CA ILE A 103 2.08 -5.52 -5.62
C ILE A 103 2.17 -6.70 -4.66
N VAL A 104 2.77 -6.47 -3.50
CA VAL A 104 2.84 -7.44 -2.39
C VAL A 104 1.99 -6.92 -1.25
N ILE A 105 0.87 -7.59 -0.97
CA ILE A 105 -0.13 -7.14 0.03
C ILE A 105 0.50 -7.04 1.42
N ALA A 106 1.31 -8.04 1.81
CA ALA A 106 1.95 -8.06 3.13
C ALA A 106 2.86 -6.83 3.35
N GLU A 107 3.65 -6.44 2.35
CA GLU A 107 4.54 -5.28 2.46
C GLU A 107 3.77 -3.96 2.56
N LEU A 108 2.60 -3.85 1.91
CA LEU A 108 1.72 -2.70 2.09
C LEU A 108 1.17 -2.62 3.51
N GLU A 109 0.74 -3.75 4.07
CA GLU A 109 0.23 -3.83 5.44
C GLU A 109 1.32 -3.56 6.48
N ASP A 110 2.54 -4.04 6.25
CA ASP A 110 3.71 -3.76 7.07
C ASP A 110 4.07 -2.27 7.03
N ALA A 111 4.04 -1.63 5.86
CA ALA A 111 4.28 -0.20 5.73
C ALA A 111 3.27 0.64 6.51
N VAL A 112 2.00 0.22 6.52
CA VAL A 112 0.92 0.91 7.24
C VAL A 112 0.98 0.62 8.75
N SER A 113 1.22 -0.62 9.15
CA SER A 113 1.27 -1.02 10.57
C SER A 113 2.55 -0.53 11.27
N GLY A 114 3.65 -0.38 10.54
CA GLY A 114 4.91 0.20 11.00
C GLY A 114 4.79 1.64 11.51
N LEU A 115 3.71 2.36 11.15
CA LEU A 115 3.37 3.66 11.74
C LEU A 115 3.08 3.60 13.24
N TRP A 116 2.69 2.42 13.75
CA TRP A 116 2.36 2.18 15.16
C TRP A 116 3.34 1.26 15.88
N ALA A 117 4.52 1.02 15.31
CA ALA A 117 5.53 0.17 15.93
C ALA A 117 5.85 0.65 17.36
N ALA A 118 5.58 -0.24 18.32
CA ALA A 118 5.70 0.01 19.74
C ALA A 118 7.15 0.35 20.12
N VAL A 119 7.35 1.52 20.73
CA VAL A 119 8.40 1.66 21.73
C VAL A 119 7.98 0.75 22.88
N GLY A 120 8.83 -0.18 23.32
CA GLY A 120 8.54 -1.27 24.27
C GLY A 120 8.13 -0.88 25.69
N ASP A 121 7.27 0.12 25.86
CA ASP A 121 6.79 0.70 27.11
C ASP A 121 5.30 1.12 27.01
N GLY A 122 4.45 0.29 26.40
CA GLY A 122 2.98 0.41 26.46
C GLY A 122 2.34 1.67 25.83
N ARG A 123 3.13 2.61 25.30
CA ARG A 123 2.63 3.84 24.67
C ARG A 123 2.67 3.70 23.15
N ARG A 124 1.49 3.54 22.54
CA ARG A 124 1.34 3.67 21.08
C ARG A 124 1.76 5.10 20.69
N ARG A 125 2.75 5.24 19.82
CA ARG A 125 3.20 6.53 19.30
C ARG A 125 3.23 6.46 17.79
N LEU A 126 2.63 7.45 17.14
CA LEU A 126 2.72 7.64 15.70
C LEU A 126 4.15 8.01 15.33
N VAL A 127 4.82 7.18 14.51
CA VAL A 127 6.14 7.49 13.96
C VAL A 127 5.98 7.91 12.51
N LEU A 128 6.11 9.22 12.24
CA LEU A 128 6.06 9.74 10.87
C LEU A 128 7.42 9.54 10.17
N PRO A 129 7.45 9.05 8.92
CA PRO A 129 8.69 8.80 8.19
C PRO A 129 9.40 10.12 7.84
N GLY A 130 10.66 10.28 8.25
CA GLY A 130 11.52 11.41 7.86
C GLY A 130 11.77 12.47 8.93
N GLN A 131 11.14 12.40 10.11
CA GLN A 131 11.48 13.30 11.21
C GLN A 131 12.60 12.73 12.09
N LYS A 132 13.78 13.37 12.05
CA LYS A 132 14.74 13.29 13.16
C LYS A 132 14.03 13.85 14.39
N LEU A 133 13.73 12.95 15.32
CA LEU A 133 13.08 13.21 16.59
C LEU A 133 13.78 14.34 17.36
N LEU A 134 13.22 15.54 17.35
CA LEU A 134 13.55 16.58 18.32
C LEU A 134 12.75 16.27 19.60
N ILE A 135 13.31 15.41 20.45
CA ILE A 135 12.85 15.33 21.84
C ILE A 135 13.27 16.64 22.51
N TYR A 136 12.39 17.65 22.56
CA TYR A 136 12.55 18.74 23.52
C TYR A 136 12.13 18.20 24.91
N GLY A 137 13.00 17.36 25.47
CA GLY A 137 12.90 16.94 26.86
C GLY A 137 13.58 18.01 27.69
N SER A 138 12.80 18.85 28.37
CA SER A 138 13.30 19.69 29.46
C SER A 138 13.76 18.79 30.61
N ARG A 139 14.98 18.25 30.52
CA ARG A 139 15.69 17.73 31.68
C ARG A 139 16.29 18.91 32.44
N ARG A 140 15.55 19.42 33.42
CA ARG A 140 16.13 19.72 34.73
C ARG A 140 15.49 18.75 35.73
N PRO A 141 16.20 18.27 36.77
CA PRO A 141 17.45 18.77 37.34
C PRO A 141 18.56 17.69 37.39
N PRO A 142 19.71 18.01 38.02
CA PRO A 142 19.96 17.30 39.27
C PRO A 142 20.49 18.17 40.42
N LEU A 143 20.23 17.65 41.63
CA LEU A 143 20.94 17.79 42.91
C LEU A 143 20.49 18.85 43.94
N CYS A 144 19.78 18.30 44.94
CA CYS A 144 19.86 18.48 46.40
C CYS A 144 20.55 19.72 47.00
N THR A 145 19.85 20.39 47.91
CA THR A 145 20.38 20.70 49.25
C THR A 145 19.26 20.77 50.28
N LEU A 146 19.53 20.24 51.47
CA LEU A 146 18.66 20.18 52.66
C LEU A 146 18.13 21.56 53.07
N GLY A 147 16.93 21.56 53.65
CA GLY A 147 16.40 22.68 54.44
C GLY A 147 15.04 22.35 55.03
N HIS A 148 14.99 22.11 56.34
CA HIS A 148 13.79 22.01 57.16
C HIS A 148 12.76 23.10 56.82
N THR A 149 11.47 22.76 56.77
CA THR A 149 10.40 23.33 57.64
C THR A 149 9.04 22.72 57.26
N GLN A 150 8.37 22.24 58.29
CA GLN A 150 7.05 21.64 58.40
C GLN A 150 5.90 22.60 58.05
N LEU A 151 4.86 22.15 57.35
CA LEU A 151 3.51 22.74 57.37
C LEU A 151 2.45 21.75 56.83
N GLY A 152 1.63 21.20 57.75
CA GLY A 152 0.16 21.08 57.69
C GLY A 152 -0.55 20.14 56.70
N PRO A 153 -1.60 19.40 57.11
CA PRO A 153 -2.30 18.41 56.28
C PRO A 153 -3.49 19.03 55.50
N GLY A 154 -3.54 18.77 54.19
CA GLY A 154 -4.70 19.05 53.34
C GLY A 154 -5.38 17.74 52.92
N ARG A 155 -6.57 17.50 53.45
CA ARG A 155 -7.47 16.37 53.18
C ARG A 155 -8.23 16.58 51.85
N LEU A 156 -8.79 15.48 51.32
CA LEU A 156 -9.87 15.29 50.33
C LEU A 156 -9.37 14.81 48.97
N SER A 157 -9.94 13.80 48.31
CA SER A 157 -10.86 12.70 48.63
C SER A 157 -10.87 11.83 47.37
N GLU A 158 -10.90 10.52 47.52
CA GLU A 158 -11.21 9.60 46.42
C GLU A 158 -12.62 9.90 45.95
N ASP A 159 -12.82 10.07 44.63
CA ASP A 159 -14.08 9.71 44.01
C ASP A 159 -13.97 9.61 42.48
N VAL A 160 -14.57 8.53 41.99
CA VAL A 160 -15.18 8.35 40.68
C VAL A 160 -14.22 8.22 39.49
N TRP A 161 -14.03 6.98 39.02
CA TRP A 161 -14.53 6.51 37.72
C TRP A 161 -14.71 4.99 37.75
N ARG A 162 -15.96 4.54 37.57
CA ARG A 162 -16.33 3.19 37.15
C ARG A 162 -16.00 3.01 35.67
#